data_AF-A0A5J4QG83-F1
#
_entry.id   AF-A0A5J4QG83-F1
#
_cell.length_a   1.000
_cell.length_b   1.000
_cell.length_c   1.000
_cell.angle_alpha   90.00
_cell.angle_beta   90.00
_cell.angle_gamma   90.00
#
_symmetry.space_group_name_H-M   'P 1'
#
loop_
_entity.id
_entity.type
_entity.pdbx_description
1 polymer ?
#
loop_
_entity_poly.entity_id
_entity_poly.type
_entity_poly.pdbx_seq_one_letter_code
_entity_poly.pdbx_strand_id
1 'polypeptide(L)'
;MKPTLFVLAAGMGSRYGGLKQLDGLGPNGETIMDYSIYDAIRGGFGKVVFVIRKDFEQDFRDKIIRKYKNHIPVEVVFQAIDSLPAGFTVPAERVKPWGTNHAVLMGKEVIH
;
A
#
# COMPACT_ATOMS: atom_id res chain seq x y z
N MET A 1 -0.87 21.53 9.57
CA MET A 1 -1.12 20.43 8.62
C MET A 1 -0.30 19.23 9.07
N LYS A 2 -0.86 18.02 9.10
CA LYS A 2 -0.09 16.79 9.40
C LYS A 2 0.28 16.09 8.08
N PRO A 3 1.51 15.57 7.91
CA PRO A 3 1.91 14.88 6.69
C PRO A 3 1.18 13.53 6.52
N THR A 4 1.15 13.02 5.28
CA THR A 4 0.61 11.70 4.92
C THR A 4 1.74 10.71 4.68
N LEU A 5 1.65 9.52 5.28
CA LEU A 5 2.57 8.42 5.00
C LEU A 5 2.01 7.63 3.82
N PHE A 6 2.75 7.57 2.71
CA PHE A 6 2.34 6.78 1.55
C PHE A 6 3.16 5.49 1.45
N VAL A 7 2.51 4.36 1.69
CA VAL A 7 3.14 3.04 1.73
C VAL A 7 2.95 2.32 0.40
N LEU A 8 4.07 1.98 -0.25
CA LEU A 8 4.10 1.22 -1.49
C LEU A 8 3.95 -0.28 -1.22
N ALA A 9 2.72 -0.79 -1.29
CA ALA A 9 2.35 -2.17 -0.95
C ALA A 9 1.80 -2.97 -2.15
N ALA A 10 1.99 -2.49 -3.39
CA ALA A 10 1.49 -3.15 -4.61
C ALA A 10 2.38 -4.31 -5.11
N GLY A 11 3.55 -4.51 -4.50
CA GLY A 11 4.49 -5.56 -4.88
C GLY A 11 4.12 -6.92 -4.31
N MET A 12 4.07 -7.95 -5.16
CA MET A 12 3.94 -9.34 -4.70
C MET A 12 5.31 -9.90 -4.33
N GLY A 13 5.38 -10.55 -3.17
CA GLY A 13 6.50 -11.42 -2.86
C GLY A 13 6.37 -12.76 -3.54
N SER A 14 6.74 -12.88 -4.81
CA SER A 14 6.68 -14.16 -5.55
C SER A 14 7.46 -15.30 -4.86
N ARG A 15 8.49 -14.97 -4.06
CA ARG A 15 9.25 -15.94 -3.25
C ARG A 15 8.53 -16.43 -1.98
N TYR A 16 7.45 -15.77 -1.56
CA TYR A 16 6.76 -16.01 -0.28
C TYR A 16 5.31 -16.48 -0.47
N GLY A 17 4.86 -16.71 -1.71
CA GLY A 17 3.52 -17.22 -2.01
C GLY A 17 2.36 -16.29 -1.59
N GLY A 18 2.64 -15.04 -1.19
CA GLY A 18 1.63 -14.13 -0.65
C GLY A 18 2.20 -12.75 -0.25
N LEU A 19 1.46 -12.07 0.62
CA LEU A 19 1.81 -10.75 1.16
C LEU A 19 3.03 -10.87 2.10
N LYS A 20 4.24 -10.60 1.57
CA LYS A 20 5.51 -10.43 2.33
C LYS A 20 5.40 -9.58 3.59
N GLN A 21 4.42 -8.68 3.63
CA GLN A 21 4.21 -7.73 4.71
C GLN A 21 3.48 -8.32 5.91
N LEU A 22 3.15 -9.61 5.89
CA LEU A 22 2.46 -10.31 6.97
C LEU A 22 3.38 -11.13 7.89
N ASP A 23 4.65 -11.28 7.54
CA ASP A 23 5.58 -12.04 8.37
C ASP A 23 5.87 -11.28 9.67
N GLY A 24 5.50 -11.90 10.79
CA GLY A 24 5.78 -11.39 12.12
C GLY A 24 7.28 -11.44 12.41
N LEU A 25 7.84 -10.28 12.76
CA LEU A 25 9.25 -10.10 13.13
C LEU A 25 9.38 -9.80 14.62
N GLY A 26 8.45 -9.03 15.19
CA GLY A 26 8.49 -8.59 16.57
C GLY A 26 8.15 -9.70 17.58
N PRO A 27 8.40 -9.45 18.87
CA PRO A 27 8.17 -10.43 19.94
C PRO A 27 6.71 -10.87 20.06
N ASN A 28 5.75 -10.07 19.55
CA ASN A 28 4.33 -10.43 19.54
C ASN A 28 3.79 -10.59 18.10
N GLY A 29 4.67 -10.83 17.12
CA GLY A 29 4.28 -11.03 15.73
C GLY A 29 4.05 -9.73 14.95
N GLU A 30 4.56 -8.60 15.43
CA GLU A 30 4.53 -7.32 14.71
C GLU A 30 5.35 -7.42 13.42
N THR A 31 4.81 -6.86 12.34
CA THR A 31 5.48 -6.80 11.04
C THR A 31 6.39 -5.56 10.97
N ILE A 32 7.33 -5.50 10.01
CA ILE A 32 8.11 -4.27 9.74
C ILE A 32 7.18 -3.08 9.42
N MET A 33 6.05 -3.35 8.77
CA MET A 33 5.03 -2.34 8.49
C MET A 33 4.40 -1.79 9.77
N ASP A 34 4.10 -2.65 10.74
CA ASP A 34 3.51 -2.24 12.03
C ASP A 34 4.43 -1.26 12.75
N TYR A 35 5.74 -1.55 12.81
CA TYR A 35 6.74 -0.63 13.36
C TYR A 35 6.83 0.70 12.60
N SER A 36 6.84 0.64 11.26
CA SER A 36 6.93 1.84 10.42
C SER A 36 5.73 2.79 10.64
N ILE A 37 4.53 2.24 10.79
CA ILE A 37 3.31 3.01 11.04
C ILE A 37 3.28 3.53 12.47
N TYR A 38 3.71 2.72 13.44
CA TYR A 38 3.85 3.16 14.84
C TYR A 38 4.76 4.39 14.96
N ASP A 39 5.93 4.36 14.32
CA ASP A 39 6.86 5.49 14.31
C ASP A 39 6.33 6.69 13.52
N ALA A 40 5.59 6.47 12.43
CA ALA A 40 4.95 7.57 11.69
C ALA A 40 3.89 8.28 12.54
N ILE A 41 3.06 7.54 13.29
CA ILE A 41 2.08 8.12 14.23
C ILE A 41 2.81 8.98 15.27
N ARG A 42 3.90 8.47 15.87
CA ARG A 42 4.72 9.22 16.84
C ARG A 42 5.44 10.41 16.22
N GLY A 43 5.82 10.31 14.95
CA GLY A 43 6.40 11.38 14.14
C GLY A 43 5.40 12.45 13.70
N GLY A 44 4.11 12.32 14.05
CA GLY A 44 3.10 13.34 13.79
C GLY A 44 2.37 13.21 12.45
N PHE A 45 2.51 12.09 11.74
CA PHE A 45 1.71 11.80 10.54
C PHE A 45 0.22 11.72 10.88
N GLY A 46 -0.62 12.25 9.99
CA GLY A 46 -2.07 12.36 10.21
C GLY A 46 -2.90 11.34 9.45
N LYS A 47 -2.31 10.66 8.46
CA LYS A 47 -2.99 9.72 7.56
C LYS A 47 -1.98 8.73 6.99
N VAL A 48 -2.42 7.51 6.75
CA VAL A 48 -1.69 6.51 5.96
C VAL A 48 -2.46 6.21 4.68
N VAL A 49 -1.78 6.24 3.54
CA VAL A 49 -2.30 5.76 2.26
C VAL A 49 -1.53 4.52 1.87
N PHE A 50 -2.23 3.47 1.45
CA PHE A 50 -1.61 2.27 0.87
C PHE A 50 -1.92 2.21 -0.62
N VAL A 51 -0.89 2.03 -1.45
CA VAL A 51 -1.11 1.59 -2.84
C VAL A 51 -0.93 0.09 -2.90
N ILE A 52 -1.98 -0.62 -3.30
CA ILE A 52 -2.02 -2.07 -3.43
C ILE A 52 -2.50 -2.50 -4.82
N ARG A 53 -2.57 -3.81 -5.10
CA ARG A 53 -3.34 -4.31 -6.25
C ARG A 53 -4.72 -4.77 -5.78
N LYS A 54 -5.69 -4.74 -6.69
CA LYS A 54 -7.09 -5.03 -6.39
C LYS A 54 -7.35 -6.49 -5.98
N ASP A 55 -6.57 -7.41 -6.52
CA ASP A 55 -6.70 -8.86 -6.33
C ASP A 55 -6.45 -9.33 -4.90
N PHE A 56 -5.77 -8.54 -4.06
CA PHE A 56 -5.55 -8.86 -2.65
C PHE A 56 -6.18 -7.85 -1.68
N GLU A 57 -7.12 -7.02 -2.15
CA GLU A 57 -7.76 -5.99 -1.31
C GLU A 57 -8.38 -6.58 -0.03
N GLN A 58 -9.14 -7.66 -0.16
CA GLN A 58 -9.87 -8.24 0.97
C GLN A 58 -8.90 -8.75 2.05
N ASP A 59 -7.91 -9.54 1.66
CA ASP A 59 -6.85 -10.01 2.56
C ASP A 59 -6.11 -8.85 3.23
N PHE A 60 -5.81 -7.80 2.48
CA PHE A 60 -5.14 -6.61 3.00
C PHE A 60 -6.01 -5.88 4.03
N ARG A 61 -7.31 -5.72 3.76
CA ARG A 61 -8.25 -5.10 4.70
C ARG A 61 -8.36 -5.88 6.00
N ASP A 62 -8.50 -7.20 5.88
CA ASP A 62 -8.75 -8.08 7.04
C ASP A 62 -7.52 -8.27 7.92
N LYS A 63 -6.33 -8.39 7.32
CA LYS A 63 -5.09 -8.72 8.02
C LYS A 63 -4.22 -7.52 8.37
N ILE A 64 -4.22 -6.48 7.53
CA ILE A 64 -3.37 -5.29 7.70
C ILE A 64 -4.20 -4.12 8.24
N ILE A 65 -5.18 -3.63 7.48
CA ILE A 65 -5.88 -2.37 7.80
C ILE A 65 -6.65 -2.47 9.12
N ARG A 66 -7.22 -3.64 9.43
CA ARG A 66 -7.91 -3.88 10.70
C ARG A 66 -7.06 -3.54 11.93
N LYS A 67 -5.73 -3.74 11.85
CA LYS A 67 -4.79 -3.44 12.95
C LYS A 67 -4.68 -1.93 13.24
N TYR A 68 -4.90 -1.08 12.24
CA TYR A 68 -4.74 0.37 12.36
C TYR A 68 -6.06 1.10 12.59
N LYS A 69 -7.17 0.36 12.61
CA LYS A 69 -8.50 0.89 12.92
C LYS A 69 -8.44 1.62 14.27
N ASN A 70 -8.93 2.86 14.30
CA ASN A 70 -8.94 3.77 15.46
C ASN A 70 -7.56 4.34 15.88
N HIS A 71 -6.46 3.99 15.21
CA HIS A 71 -5.13 4.56 15.50
C HIS A 71 -4.76 5.73 14.57
N ILE A 72 -5.04 5.59 13.28
CA ILE A 72 -4.78 6.61 12.26
C ILE A 72 -5.76 6.42 11.09
N PRO A 73 -6.24 7.50 10.43
CA PRO A 73 -6.99 7.38 9.19
C PRO A 73 -6.20 6.61 8.13
N VAL A 74 -6.84 5.61 7.52
CA VAL A 74 -6.25 4.79 6.47
C VAL A 74 -7.08 4.90 5.20
N GLU A 75 -6.41 5.10 4.07
CA GLU A 75 -7.01 5.05 2.74
C GLU A 75 -6.23 4.08 1.82
N VAL A 76 -6.92 3.52 0.84
CA VAL A 76 -6.38 2.53 -0.09
C VAL A 76 -6.59 3.01 -1.51
N VAL A 77 -5.51 3.04 -2.28
CA VAL A 77 -5.52 3.27 -3.72
C VAL A 77 -4.98 2.04 -4.45
N PHE A 78 -5.29 1.91 -5.73
CA PHE A 78 -5.00 0.71 -6.50
C PHE A 78 -4.04 1.01 -7.64
N GLN A 79 -2.99 0.19 -7.76
CA GLN A 79 -2.13 0.17 -8.94
C GLN A 79 -2.64 -0.91 -9.90
N ALA A 80 -3.18 -0.48 -11.04
CA ALA A 80 -3.56 -1.37 -12.14
C ALA A 80 -2.80 -1.02 -13.43
N ILE A 81 -2.60 -1.99 -14.31
CA ILE A 81 -1.83 -1.80 -15.55
C ILE A 81 -2.53 -0.88 -16.55
N ASP A 82 -3.83 -0.72 -16.42
CA ASP A 82 -4.70 0.15 -17.22
C ASP A 82 -4.90 1.54 -16.60
N SER A 83 -4.30 1.82 -15.44
CA SER A 83 -4.30 3.15 -14.80
C SER A 83 -3.34 4.12 -15.50
N LEU A 84 -3.57 4.35 -16.80
CA LEU A 84 -2.72 5.15 -17.67
C LEU A 84 -3.31 6.54 -17.90
N PRO A 85 -2.48 7.54 -18.24
CA PRO A 85 -2.97 8.83 -18.72
C PRO A 85 -3.85 8.68 -19.96
N ALA A 86 -4.78 9.62 -20.14
CA ALA A 86 -5.64 9.65 -21.32
C ALA A 86 -4.82 9.62 -22.62
N GLY A 87 -5.27 8.82 -23.59
CA GLY A 87 -4.60 8.62 -24.88
C GLY A 87 -3.62 7.43 -24.94
N PHE A 88 -3.37 6.75 -23.82
CA PHE A 88 -2.54 5.54 -23.78
C PHE A 88 -3.37 4.28 -23.54
N THR A 89 -2.91 3.16 -24.10
CA THR A 89 -3.51 1.83 -23.91
C THR A 89 -2.46 0.84 -23.44
N VAL A 90 -2.93 -0.22 -22.78
CA VAL A 90 -2.06 -1.30 -22.29
C VAL A 90 -1.61 -2.16 -23.48
N PRO A 91 -0.29 -2.38 -23.68
CA PRO A 91 0.18 -3.36 -24.66
C PRO A 91 -0.37 -4.76 -24.34
N ALA A 92 -0.80 -5.51 -25.35
CA ALA A 92 -1.52 -6.78 -25.17
C ALA A 92 -0.79 -7.80 -24.27
N GLU A 93 0.54 -7.83 -24.31
CA GLU A 93 1.36 -8.79 -23.54
C GLU A 93 1.80 -8.26 -22.16
N ARG A 94 1.41 -7.04 -21.78
CA ARG A 94 1.88 -6.42 -20.53
C ARG A 94 1.17 -7.04 -19.34
N VAL A 95 1.89 -7.88 -18.61
CA VAL A 95 1.44 -8.44 -17.32
C VAL A 95 2.15 -7.82 -16.11
N LYS A 96 3.36 -7.28 -16.32
CA LYS A 96 4.18 -6.70 -15.25
C LYS A 96 3.70 -5.26 -14.92
N PRO A 97 3.64 -4.87 -13.63
CA PRO A 97 3.36 -3.49 -13.24
C PRO A 97 4.31 -2.47 -13.88
N TRP A 98 3.89 -1.21 -13.95
CA TRP A 98 4.67 -0.12 -14.54
C TRP A 98 5.83 0.38 -13.68
N GLY A 99 5.91 -0.02 -12.40
CA GLY A 99 7.00 0.30 -11.49
C GLY A 99 6.56 1.14 -10.29
N THR A 100 7.53 1.52 -9.45
CA THR A 100 7.28 2.22 -8.18
C THR A 100 6.73 3.63 -8.39
N ASN A 101 7.23 4.37 -9.37
CA ASN A 101 6.74 5.74 -9.61
C ASN A 101 5.31 5.76 -10.17
N HIS A 102 4.93 4.75 -10.96
CA HIS A 102 3.53 4.55 -11.33
C HIS A 102 2.65 4.23 -10.10
N ALA A 103 3.17 3.51 -9.11
CA ALA A 103 2.44 3.28 -7.86
C ALA A 103 2.24 4.60 -7.08
N VAL A 104 3.24 5.48 -7.08
CA VAL A 104 3.14 6.82 -6.49
C VAL A 104 2.06 7.65 -7.19
N LEU A 105 1.94 7.56 -8.52
CA LEU A 105 0.90 8.28 -9.27
C LEU A 105 -0.52 7.97 -8.76
N MET A 106 -0.76 6.76 -8.26
CA MET A 106 -2.08 6.36 -7.75
C MET A 106 -2.51 7.13 -6.49
N GLY A 107 -1.56 7.78 -5.80
CA GLY A 107 -1.85 8.63 -4.65
C GLY A 107 -2.27 10.06 -5.00
N LYS A 108 -2.22 10.46 -6.28
CA LYS A 108 -2.39 11.85 -6.73
C LYS A 108 -3.67 12.52 -6.24
N GLU A 109 -4.78 11.80 -6.19
CA GLU A 109 -6.09 12.36 -5.83
C GLU A 109 -6.38 12.34 -4.33
N VAL A 110 -5.57 11.64 -3.53
CA VAL A 110 -5.86 11.37 -2.10
C VAL A 110 -4.80 11.94 -1.15
N ILE A 111 -3.74 12.53 -1.67
CA ILE A 111 -2.66 13.19 -0.92
C ILE A 111 -2.68 14.67 -1.31
N HIS A 112 -2.85 15.54 -0.31
CA HIS A 112 -2.99 17.00 -0.46
C HIS A 112 -1.92 17.76 0.32
#